data_AF-A0A7I7W309-F1
#
_entry.id   AF-A0A7I7W309-F1
#
_cell.length_a   1.000
_cell.length_b   1.000
_cell.length_c   1.000
_cell.angle_alpha   90.00
_cell.angle_beta   90.00
_cell.angle_gamma   90.00
#
_symmetry.space_group_name_H-M   'P 1'
#
loop_
_entity.id
_entity.type
_entity.pdbx_description
1 polymer ?
#
loop_
_entity_poly.entity_id
_entity_poly.type
_entity_poly.pdbx_seq_one_letter_code
_entity_poly.pdbx_strand_id
1 'polypeptide(L)'
;MTVEPPPEHVLAAFGVSGVRPVPLGGSWEGGWRCGEVVLSMVADHARAAWSAKVRETLFVDGIRLARPVRSTDGRYVVAGWRADTFVAGVPEPRHDEVVSAAVRLHEATGKLERPRFLTQGPTAPWADVDVFIAADRAAWEDRPLASVPPNARIAPPSADGQRSIELIQQLAGLRRRTKSPSQLVHGDLYGTVLFAGAAAPGITDITPYWRPASWAAGVVVVDALSWGEADDGLIERWNALPEWPQMLLRALIFRLAVHALHPRSTAEAFPGLARTAALVRLIL
;
A
#
# COMPACT_ATOMS: atom_id res chain seq x y z
N MET A 1 -4.69 9.12 16.28
CA MET A 1 -4.19 8.43 17.49
C MET A 1 -2.70 8.68 17.57
N THR A 2 -2.22 9.30 18.64
CA THR A 2 -0.78 9.38 18.92
C THR A 2 -0.30 7.96 19.22
N VAL A 3 0.55 7.41 18.36
CA VAL A 3 1.19 6.10 18.63
C VAL A 3 2.01 6.28 19.91
N GLU A 4 1.91 5.36 20.86
CA GLU A 4 2.74 5.39 22.07
C GLU A 4 4.18 4.97 21.74
N PRO A 5 5.20 5.48 22.46
CA PRO A 5 6.58 5.05 22.27
C PRO A 5 6.77 3.55 22.58
N PRO A 6 7.75 2.88 21.94
CA PRO A 6 8.05 1.49 22.21
C PRO A 6 8.43 1.28 23.68
N PRO A 7 7.81 0.30 24.37
CA PRO A 7 8.17 -0.04 25.74
C PRO A 7 9.64 -0.46 25.88
N GLU A 8 10.21 -0.27 27.08
CA GLU A 8 11.63 -0.59 27.34
C GLU A 8 11.99 -2.06 27.03
N HIS A 9 11.11 -3.00 27.34
CA HIS A 9 11.34 -4.42 27.02
C HIS A 9 11.40 -4.69 25.50
N VAL A 10 10.72 -3.89 24.68
CA VAL A 10 10.81 -3.96 23.21
C VAL A 10 12.12 -3.37 22.73
N LEU A 11 12.53 -2.22 23.26
CA LEU A 11 13.84 -1.63 22.97
C LEU A 11 14.98 -2.60 23.30
N ALA A 12 14.90 -3.27 24.45
CA ALA A 12 15.85 -4.30 24.86
C ALA A 12 15.85 -5.51 23.92
N ALA A 13 14.68 -5.97 23.51
CA ALA A 13 14.56 -7.11 22.60
C ALA A 13 15.23 -6.85 21.25
N PHE A 14 15.25 -5.61 20.76
CA PHE A 14 15.92 -5.23 19.51
C PHE A 14 17.30 -4.58 19.71
N GLY A 15 17.86 -4.64 20.92
CA GLY A 15 19.23 -4.18 21.20
C GLY A 15 19.43 -2.66 21.14
N VAL A 16 18.35 -1.88 21.30
CA VAL A 16 18.37 -0.40 21.25
C VAL A 16 17.97 0.25 22.58
N SER A 17 18.20 -0.44 23.69
CA SER A 17 18.03 0.10 25.05
C SER A 17 18.83 1.38 25.26
N GLY A 18 18.29 2.31 26.06
CA GLY A 18 18.95 3.58 26.39
C GLY A 18 18.92 4.63 25.27
N VAL A 19 18.41 4.30 24.07
CA VAL A 19 18.21 5.25 22.99
C VAL A 19 16.86 5.95 23.16
N ARG A 20 16.84 7.28 23.08
CA ARG A 20 15.58 8.05 23.11
C ARG A 20 14.81 7.87 21.79
N PRO A 21 13.60 7.28 21.80
CA PRO A 21 12.79 7.14 20.59
C PRO A 21 12.34 8.50 20.05
N VAL A 22 12.42 8.69 18.74
CA VAL A 22 11.92 9.88 18.03
C VAL A 22 10.75 9.47 17.13
N PRO A 23 9.55 10.08 17.28
CA PRO A 23 8.41 9.69 16.47
C PRO A 23 8.64 10.06 14.99
N LEU A 24 8.26 9.16 14.09
CA LEU A 24 8.25 9.38 12.66
C LEU A 24 6.81 9.59 12.15
N GLY A 25 6.69 10.10 10.93
CA GLY A 25 5.40 10.31 10.26
C GLY A 25 4.83 9.05 9.61
N GLY A 26 3.79 9.27 8.79
CA GLY A 26 3.03 8.20 8.12
C GLY A 26 3.86 7.26 7.23
N SER A 27 4.97 7.74 6.65
CA SER A 27 5.84 6.92 5.78
C SER A 27 6.55 5.75 6.50
N TRP A 28 6.54 5.77 7.84
CA TRP A 28 7.01 4.68 8.71
C TRP A 28 5.86 4.04 9.51
N GLU A 29 4.62 4.19 9.04
CA GLU A 29 3.42 3.67 9.71
C GLU A 29 3.28 4.17 11.17
N GLY A 30 3.76 5.38 11.45
CA GLY A 30 3.81 5.92 12.82
C GLY A 30 4.90 5.31 13.69
N GLY A 31 5.96 4.79 13.07
CA GLY A 31 7.11 4.20 13.74
C GLY A 31 7.95 5.20 14.55
N TRP A 32 8.90 4.65 15.30
CA TRP A 32 9.79 5.37 16.20
C TRP A 32 11.24 5.09 15.83
N ARG A 33 11.99 6.14 15.49
CA ARG A 33 13.43 6.02 15.23
C ARG A 33 14.19 5.92 16.55
N CYS A 34 14.96 4.84 16.68
CA CYS A 34 15.89 4.55 17.76
C CYS A 34 17.28 4.36 17.15
N GLY A 35 18.00 5.47 16.92
CA GLY A 35 19.30 5.44 16.23
C GLY A 35 19.14 5.06 14.75
N GLU A 36 19.75 3.95 14.35
CA GLU A 36 19.67 3.41 12.98
C GLU A 36 18.56 2.37 12.80
N VAL A 37 17.71 2.21 13.80
CA VAL A 37 16.56 1.29 13.79
C VAL A 37 15.27 2.09 13.88
N VAL A 38 14.23 1.63 13.20
CA VAL A 38 12.86 2.10 13.37
C VAL A 38 12.02 0.97 13.94
N LEU A 39 11.29 1.25 15.02
CA LEU A 39 10.31 0.34 15.59
C LEU A 39 8.90 0.77 15.21
N SER A 40 8.12 -0.15 14.65
CA SER A 40 6.72 0.11 14.28
C SER A 40 5.82 -1.00 14.82
N MET A 41 4.59 -0.64 15.17
CA MET A 41 3.55 -1.60 15.55
C MET A 41 3.14 -2.45 14.34
N VAL A 42 2.88 -3.72 14.59
CA VAL A 42 2.44 -4.67 13.56
C VAL A 42 0.93 -4.75 13.57
N ALA A 43 0.30 -4.39 12.44
CA ALA A 43 -1.14 -4.56 12.25
C ALA A 43 -1.53 -6.02 11.96
N ASP A 44 -0.68 -6.77 11.24
CA ASP A 44 -0.89 -8.18 10.91
C ASP A 44 0.43 -8.96 11.00
N HIS A 45 0.47 -9.94 11.89
CA HIS A 45 1.69 -10.70 12.19
C HIS A 45 2.19 -11.50 10.98
N ALA A 46 1.29 -12.08 10.19
CA ALA A 46 1.66 -12.90 9.04
C ALA A 46 2.32 -12.06 7.94
N ARG A 47 1.74 -10.91 7.60
CA ARG A 47 2.28 -9.94 6.63
C ARG A 47 3.60 -9.36 7.10
N ALA A 48 3.72 -8.94 8.36
CA ALA A 48 4.97 -8.37 8.87
C ALA A 48 6.12 -9.38 8.85
N ALA A 49 5.89 -10.61 9.34
CA ALA A 49 6.91 -11.65 9.33
C ALA A 49 7.31 -12.06 7.90
N TRP A 50 6.33 -12.14 6.99
CA TRP A 50 6.60 -12.43 5.58
C TRP A 50 7.38 -11.31 4.90
N SER A 51 6.99 -10.04 5.10
CA SER A 51 7.67 -8.88 4.50
C SER A 51 9.12 -8.81 4.99
N ALA A 52 9.34 -8.96 6.29
CA ALA A 52 10.68 -9.06 6.88
C ALA A 52 11.49 -10.16 6.18
N LYS A 53 10.97 -11.39 6.11
CA LYS A 53 11.67 -12.51 5.45
C LYS A 53 12.02 -12.22 3.99
N VAL A 54 11.13 -11.59 3.22
CA VAL A 54 11.41 -11.21 1.83
C VAL A 54 12.48 -10.13 1.76
N ARG A 55 12.36 -9.07 2.57
CA ARG A 55 13.30 -7.95 2.61
C ARG A 55 14.66 -8.31 3.19
N GLU A 56 14.83 -9.47 3.83
CA GLU A 56 16.14 -9.95 4.29
C GLU A 56 17.10 -10.21 3.11
N THR A 57 16.59 -10.73 1.99
CA THR A 57 17.41 -11.12 0.83
C THR A 57 17.03 -10.43 -0.48
N LEU A 58 15.86 -9.77 -0.55
CA LEU A 58 15.44 -9.06 -1.76
C LEU A 58 16.44 -7.96 -2.12
N PHE A 59 16.91 -7.99 -3.36
CA PHE A 59 17.72 -6.93 -3.95
C PHE A 59 17.00 -6.38 -5.16
N VAL A 60 16.90 -5.05 -5.24
CA VAL A 60 16.33 -4.34 -6.37
C VAL A 60 17.29 -3.24 -6.75
N ASP A 61 17.76 -3.25 -7.99
CA ASP A 61 18.70 -2.25 -8.45
C ASP A 61 18.06 -0.85 -8.43
N GLY A 62 18.83 0.13 -7.98
CA GLY A 62 18.36 1.50 -7.84
C GLY A 62 17.23 1.71 -6.83
N ILE A 63 17.06 0.84 -5.82
CA ILE A 63 16.13 1.03 -4.70
C ILE A 63 16.83 0.74 -3.36
N ARG A 64 16.61 1.60 -2.36
CA ARG A 64 17.03 1.37 -0.97
C ARG A 64 15.90 0.72 -0.18
N LEU A 65 15.97 -0.59 0.05
CA LEU A 65 15.01 -1.28 0.89
C LEU A 65 15.44 -1.25 2.36
N ALA A 66 14.51 -0.89 3.26
CA ALA A 66 14.73 -1.09 4.69
C ALA A 66 14.91 -2.59 4.98
N ARG A 67 15.95 -2.94 5.74
CA ARG A 67 16.25 -4.32 6.12
C ARG A 67 15.61 -4.64 7.47
N PRO A 68 15.00 -5.82 7.64
CA PRO A 68 14.48 -6.21 8.95
C PRO A 68 15.61 -6.36 9.96
N VAL A 69 15.34 -5.97 11.20
CA VAL A 69 16.21 -6.22 12.35
C VAL A 69 15.58 -7.31 13.20
N ARG A 70 16.32 -8.39 13.45
CA ARG A 70 15.87 -9.47 14.33
C ARG A 70 16.06 -9.06 15.78
N SER A 71 15.16 -9.50 16.64
CA SER A 71 15.38 -9.44 18.08
C SER A 71 16.57 -10.31 18.49
N THR A 72 17.05 -10.11 19.72
CA THR A 72 18.14 -10.87 20.33
C THR A 72 17.87 -12.38 20.40
N ASP A 73 16.60 -12.79 20.36
CA ASP A 73 16.17 -14.20 20.27
C ASP A 73 15.77 -14.65 18.85
N GLY A 74 16.08 -13.84 17.82
CA GLY A 74 15.96 -14.18 16.41
C GLY A 74 14.58 -13.97 15.77
N ARG A 75 13.59 -13.47 16.54
CA ARG A 75 12.24 -13.18 16.04
C ARG A 75 12.18 -11.87 15.25
N TYR A 76 11.18 -11.77 14.37
CA TYR A 76 10.87 -10.52 13.65
C TYR A 76 9.87 -9.64 14.38
N VAL A 77 9.05 -10.23 15.25
CA VAL A 77 8.00 -9.53 15.98
C VAL A 77 8.10 -9.87 17.46
N VAL A 78 8.19 -8.85 18.30
CA VAL A 78 8.22 -8.96 19.76
C VAL A 78 7.16 -8.03 20.35
N ALA A 79 6.24 -8.59 21.14
CA ALA A 79 5.17 -7.84 21.79
C ALA A 79 4.37 -6.92 20.85
N GLY A 80 4.14 -7.34 19.60
CA GLY A 80 3.42 -6.55 18.59
C GLY A 80 4.27 -5.52 17.85
N TRP A 81 5.58 -5.45 18.11
CA TRP A 81 6.51 -4.55 17.44
C TRP A 81 7.43 -5.28 16.48
N ARG A 82 7.75 -4.64 15.36
CA ARG A 82 8.84 -5.02 14.46
C ARG A 82 9.93 -3.95 14.47
N ALA A 83 11.11 -4.31 13.97
CA ALA A 83 12.22 -3.39 13.81
C ALA A 83 12.81 -3.50 12.40
N ASP A 84 13.15 -2.35 11.82
CA ASP A 84 13.73 -2.21 10.48
C ASP A 84 14.87 -1.19 10.49
N THR A 85 15.87 -1.34 9.61
CA THR A 85 16.94 -0.34 9.46
C THR A 85 16.36 0.97 8.94
N PHE A 86 16.77 2.09 9.52
CA PHE A 86 16.33 3.41 9.09
C PHE A 86 16.78 3.71 7.66
N VAL A 87 15.82 4.14 6.84
CA VAL A 87 16.03 4.61 5.47
C VAL A 87 15.71 6.10 5.45
N ALA A 88 16.74 6.92 5.17
CA ALA A 88 16.57 8.37 5.11
C ALA A 88 15.69 8.80 3.93
N GLY A 89 14.92 9.85 4.14
CA GLY A 89 14.15 10.53 3.11
C GLY A 89 12.74 10.89 3.56
N VAL A 90 12.01 11.56 2.66
CA VAL A 90 10.61 11.93 2.81
C VAL A 90 9.88 11.68 1.49
N PRO A 91 8.55 11.52 1.47
CA PRO A 91 7.78 11.55 0.23
C PRO A 91 7.98 12.90 -0.47
N GLU A 92 8.12 12.85 -1.80
CA GLU A 92 8.27 14.02 -2.67
C GLU A 92 7.36 13.84 -3.89
N PRO A 93 6.90 14.93 -4.57
CA PRO A 93 6.06 14.86 -5.76
C PRO A 93 6.83 14.40 -7.03
N ARG A 94 7.62 13.34 -6.91
CA ARG A 94 8.44 12.74 -7.98
C ARG A 94 7.69 11.55 -8.59
N HIS A 95 6.47 11.81 -9.10
CA HIS A 95 5.49 10.76 -9.43
C HIS A 95 6.02 9.73 -10.44
N ASP A 96 6.66 10.18 -11.52
CA ASP A 96 7.25 9.29 -12.53
C ASP A 96 8.35 8.39 -11.93
N GLU A 97 9.09 8.87 -10.94
CA GLU A 97 10.11 8.06 -10.26
C GLU A 97 9.50 7.02 -9.33
N VAL A 98 8.36 7.32 -8.71
CA VAL A 98 7.59 6.32 -7.95
C VAL A 98 7.07 5.23 -8.88
N VAL A 99 6.55 5.59 -10.06
CA VAL A 99 6.11 4.60 -11.06
C VAL A 99 7.29 3.77 -11.57
N SER A 100 8.44 4.39 -11.83
CA SER A 100 9.67 3.68 -12.22
C SER A 100 10.16 2.73 -11.12
N ALA A 101 10.11 3.15 -9.85
CA ALA A 101 10.43 2.30 -8.71
C ALA A 101 9.45 1.12 -8.58
N ALA A 102 8.16 1.34 -8.85
CA ALA A 102 7.16 0.27 -8.88
C ALA A 102 7.52 -0.81 -9.92
N VAL A 103 7.85 -0.40 -11.14
CA VAL A 103 8.25 -1.31 -12.22
C VAL A 103 9.46 -2.15 -11.81
N ARG A 104 10.55 -1.52 -11.34
CA ARG A 104 11.76 -2.24 -10.91
C ARG A 104 11.51 -3.18 -9.73
N LEU A 105 10.73 -2.73 -8.75
CA LEU A 105 10.35 -3.57 -7.63
C LEU A 105 9.59 -4.81 -8.11
N HIS A 106 8.62 -4.66 -9.02
CA HIS A 106 7.79 -5.77 -9.46
C HIS A 106 8.49 -6.73 -10.41
N GLU A 107 9.48 -6.28 -11.17
CA GLU A 107 10.40 -7.18 -11.89
C GLU A 107 11.15 -8.11 -10.93
N ALA A 108 11.63 -7.58 -9.80
CA ALA A 108 12.33 -8.36 -8.79
C ALA A 108 11.38 -9.28 -8.00
N THR A 109 10.18 -8.80 -7.66
CA THR A 109 9.21 -9.59 -6.87
C THR A 109 8.43 -10.61 -7.70
N GLY A 110 8.50 -10.56 -9.03
CA GLY A 110 7.81 -11.52 -9.91
C GLY A 110 8.24 -12.97 -9.79
N LYS A 111 9.40 -13.22 -9.17
CA LYS A 111 9.91 -14.56 -8.88
C LYS A 111 9.39 -15.13 -7.56
N LEU A 112 8.69 -14.32 -6.77
CA LEU A 112 8.19 -14.73 -5.46
C LEU A 112 6.84 -15.45 -5.58
N GLU A 113 6.68 -16.49 -4.79
CA GLU A 113 5.43 -17.24 -4.71
C GLU A 113 4.33 -16.44 -4.00
N ARG A 114 3.07 -16.79 -4.31
CA ARG A 114 1.91 -16.20 -3.64
C ARG A 114 1.90 -16.59 -2.16
N PRO A 115 1.99 -15.65 -1.21
CA PRO A 115 1.90 -15.97 0.21
C PRO A 115 0.51 -16.50 0.56
N ARG A 116 0.45 -17.52 1.42
CA ARG A 116 -0.82 -18.20 1.80
C ARG A 116 -1.86 -17.24 2.38
N PHE A 117 -1.46 -16.23 3.16
CA PHE A 117 -2.41 -15.27 3.72
C PHE A 117 -3.09 -14.40 2.63
N LEU A 118 -2.53 -14.29 1.42
CA LEU A 118 -3.19 -13.61 0.29
C LEU A 118 -4.29 -14.44 -0.37
N THR A 119 -4.47 -15.71 -0.02
CA THR A 119 -5.61 -16.52 -0.48
C THR A 119 -6.82 -16.40 0.44
N GLN A 120 -6.62 -15.86 1.64
CA GLN A 120 -7.67 -15.70 2.64
C GLN A 120 -8.53 -14.48 2.33
N GLY A 121 -9.78 -14.53 2.78
CA GLY A 121 -10.70 -13.40 2.70
C GLY A 121 -10.79 -12.61 3.99
N PRO A 122 -11.54 -11.49 3.96
CA PRO A 122 -11.84 -10.73 5.17
C PRO A 122 -12.47 -11.63 6.24
N THR A 123 -11.99 -11.56 7.48
CA THR A 123 -12.51 -12.37 8.59
C THR A 123 -13.14 -11.48 9.66
N ALA A 124 -14.28 -11.90 10.23
CA ALA A 124 -14.93 -11.14 11.30
C ALA A 124 -14.29 -11.47 12.68
N PRO A 125 -14.12 -10.46 13.57
CA PRO A 125 -14.37 -9.04 13.36
C PRO A 125 -13.31 -8.40 12.45
N TRP A 126 -13.74 -7.50 11.56
CA TRP A 126 -12.84 -6.84 10.60
C TRP A 126 -11.85 -5.91 11.31
N ALA A 127 -10.58 -6.01 10.92
CA ALA A 127 -9.52 -5.04 11.19
C ALA A 127 -9.25 -4.17 9.94
N ASP A 128 -8.39 -3.15 10.07
CA ASP A 128 -7.99 -2.27 8.96
C ASP A 128 -7.53 -3.08 7.73
N VAL A 129 -6.78 -4.18 7.93
CA VAL A 129 -6.30 -5.05 6.84
C VAL A 129 -7.44 -5.69 6.04
N ASP A 130 -8.56 -6.03 6.68
CA ASP A 130 -9.72 -6.64 6.03
C ASP A 130 -10.40 -5.68 5.06
N VAL A 131 -10.38 -4.37 5.37
CA VAL A 131 -10.88 -3.32 4.47
C VAL A 131 -10.08 -3.28 3.17
N PHE A 132 -8.76 -3.35 3.26
CA PHE A 132 -7.90 -3.36 2.07
C PHE A 132 -8.03 -4.65 1.26
N ILE A 133 -8.28 -5.80 1.91
CA ILE A 133 -8.57 -7.07 1.22
C ILE A 133 -9.92 -6.95 0.49
N ALA A 134 -10.94 -6.39 1.12
CA ALA A 134 -12.25 -6.17 0.52
C ALA A 134 -12.19 -5.20 -0.68
N ALA A 135 -11.40 -4.12 -0.56
CA ALA A 135 -11.19 -3.17 -1.65
C ALA A 135 -10.48 -3.82 -2.84
N ASP A 136 -9.45 -4.65 -2.59
CA ASP A 136 -8.75 -5.41 -3.62
C ASP A 136 -9.69 -6.43 -4.30
N ARG A 137 -10.62 -7.02 -3.56
CA ARG A 137 -11.66 -7.87 -4.16
C ARG A 137 -12.65 -7.07 -5.00
N ALA A 138 -13.12 -5.92 -4.53
CA ALA A 138 -14.08 -5.08 -5.26
C ALA A 138 -13.57 -4.66 -6.65
N ALA A 139 -12.27 -4.42 -6.78
CA ALA A 139 -11.63 -4.08 -8.05
C ALA A 139 -11.66 -5.23 -9.07
N TRP A 140 -11.72 -6.48 -8.63
CA TRP A 140 -11.50 -7.67 -9.47
C TRP A 140 -12.67 -8.65 -9.56
N GLU A 141 -13.58 -8.68 -8.58
CA GLU A 141 -14.79 -9.50 -8.59
C GLU A 141 -15.81 -8.98 -9.63
N ASP A 142 -16.58 -9.89 -10.23
CA ASP A 142 -17.60 -9.57 -11.24
C ASP A 142 -18.59 -8.54 -10.71
N ARG A 143 -19.10 -8.76 -9.49
CA ARG A 143 -19.92 -7.81 -8.74
C ARG A 143 -19.07 -7.19 -7.63
N PRO A 144 -18.69 -5.90 -7.72
CA PRO A 144 -17.92 -5.24 -6.67
C PRO A 144 -18.64 -5.30 -5.33
N LEU A 145 -17.86 -5.43 -4.26
CA LEU A 145 -18.34 -5.44 -2.88
C LEU A 145 -19.28 -6.60 -2.52
N ALA A 146 -19.45 -7.61 -3.40
CA ALA A 146 -20.33 -8.74 -3.13
C ALA A 146 -19.85 -9.62 -1.97
N SER A 147 -18.54 -9.71 -1.76
CA SER A 147 -17.93 -10.45 -0.65
C SER A 147 -17.87 -9.67 0.67
N VAL A 148 -18.35 -8.42 0.69
CA VAL A 148 -18.42 -7.61 1.91
C VAL A 148 -19.72 -7.96 2.65
N PRO A 149 -19.65 -8.57 3.85
CA PRO A 149 -20.85 -8.94 4.58
C PRO A 149 -21.56 -7.68 5.11
N PRO A 150 -22.90 -7.69 5.24
CA PRO A 150 -23.68 -6.52 5.69
C PRO A 150 -23.29 -6.00 7.08
N ASN A 151 -22.69 -6.85 7.91
CA ASN A 151 -22.26 -6.54 9.28
C ASN A 151 -20.74 -6.24 9.38
N ALA A 152 -20.03 -6.13 8.25
CA ALA A 152 -18.68 -5.58 8.28
C ALA A 152 -18.74 -4.21 8.96
N ARG A 153 -17.93 -3.99 9.99
CA ARG A 153 -17.77 -2.68 10.62
C ARG A 153 -17.04 -1.77 9.63
N ILE A 154 -17.82 -1.24 8.70
CA ILE A 154 -17.47 -0.16 7.81
C ILE A 154 -17.69 1.14 8.60
N ALA A 155 -16.97 2.20 8.24
CA ALA A 155 -17.26 3.54 8.73
C ALA A 155 -18.79 3.82 8.71
N PRO A 156 -19.33 4.62 9.65
CA PRO A 156 -20.73 5.05 9.54
C PRO A 156 -21.00 5.56 8.13
N PRO A 157 -22.12 5.20 7.48
CA PRO A 157 -22.39 5.61 6.11
C PRO A 157 -22.24 7.12 5.96
N SER A 158 -21.27 7.55 5.15
CA SER A 158 -21.06 8.95 4.78
C SER A 158 -21.63 9.21 3.39
N ALA A 159 -22.03 10.45 3.12
CA ALA A 159 -22.58 10.82 1.81
C ALA A 159 -21.53 10.63 0.69
N ASP A 160 -20.27 10.94 0.97
CA ASP A 160 -19.12 10.74 0.09
C ASP A 160 -18.77 9.25 -0.10
N GLY A 161 -18.90 8.43 0.94
CA GLY A 161 -18.75 6.97 0.87
C GLY A 161 -19.81 6.35 -0.03
N GLN A 162 -21.06 6.79 0.09
CA GLN A 162 -22.16 6.35 -0.78
C GLN A 162 -21.91 6.74 -2.25
N ARG A 163 -21.45 7.97 -2.52
CA ARG A 163 -21.06 8.38 -3.88
C ARG A 163 -19.91 7.53 -4.44
N SER A 164 -18.99 7.10 -3.59
CA SER A 164 -17.90 6.21 -4.00
C SER A 164 -18.44 4.83 -4.40
N ILE A 165 -19.39 4.30 -3.65
CA ILE A 165 -20.07 3.03 -4.00
C ILE A 165 -20.80 3.14 -5.33
N GLU A 166 -21.53 4.23 -5.57
CA GLU A 166 -22.20 4.50 -6.85
C GLU A 166 -21.21 4.55 -8.01
N LEU A 167 -20.07 5.24 -7.82
CA LEU A 167 -19.04 5.36 -8.83
C LEU A 167 -18.36 4.01 -9.12
N ILE A 168 -18.13 3.18 -8.09
CA ILE A 168 -17.65 1.80 -8.24
C ILE A 168 -18.59 0.99 -9.13
N GLN A 169 -19.90 1.06 -8.90
CA GLN A 169 -20.89 0.32 -9.68
C GLN A 169 -20.88 0.74 -11.16
N GLN A 170 -20.79 2.04 -11.43
CA GLN A 170 -20.68 2.56 -12.80
C GLN A 170 -19.39 2.10 -13.48
N LEU A 171 -18.25 2.24 -12.80
CA LEU A 171 -16.93 1.88 -13.33
C LEU A 171 -16.78 0.37 -13.54
N ALA A 172 -17.41 -0.45 -12.70
CA ALA A 172 -17.40 -1.90 -12.83
C ALA A 172 -17.96 -2.39 -14.16
N GLY A 173 -18.96 -1.69 -14.71
CA GLY A 173 -19.53 -1.98 -16.03
C GLY A 173 -18.57 -1.71 -17.21
N LEU A 174 -17.49 -0.96 -16.98
CA LEU A 174 -16.47 -0.64 -18.00
C LEU A 174 -15.28 -1.61 -17.97
N ARG A 175 -15.27 -2.57 -17.03
CA ARG A 175 -14.19 -3.56 -16.95
C ARG A 175 -14.27 -4.53 -18.11
N ARG A 176 -13.12 -4.82 -18.69
CA ARG A 176 -12.90 -5.90 -19.66
C ARG A 176 -12.03 -6.98 -19.02
N ARG A 177 -12.12 -8.21 -19.51
CA ARG A 177 -11.25 -9.32 -19.06
C ARG A 177 -9.79 -8.99 -19.35
N THR A 178 -8.92 -9.23 -18.38
CA THR A 178 -7.47 -9.03 -18.50
C THR A 178 -6.75 -10.36 -18.66
N LYS A 179 -5.59 -10.34 -19.33
CA LYS A 179 -4.74 -11.52 -19.58
C LYS A 179 -3.37 -11.44 -18.91
N SER A 180 -2.98 -10.26 -18.40
CA SER A 180 -1.70 -10.09 -17.72
C SER A 180 -1.60 -11.03 -16.50
N PRO A 181 -0.46 -11.70 -16.31
CA PRO A 181 -0.29 -12.63 -15.20
C PRO A 181 -0.24 -11.89 -13.87
N SER A 182 -0.91 -12.45 -12.86
CA SER A 182 -0.78 -11.96 -11.49
C SER A 182 0.52 -12.46 -10.87
N GLN A 183 1.18 -11.58 -10.13
CA GLN A 183 2.40 -11.84 -9.37
C GLN A 183 2.35 -11.08 -8.04
N LEU A 184 3.40 -11.18 -7.24
CA LEU A 184 3.52 -10.40 -6.03
C LEU A 184 3.83 -8.94 -6.39
N VAL A 185 2.99 -8.02 -5.92
CA VAL A 185 3.16 -6.58 -6.12
C VAL A 185 2.97 -5.82 -4.81
N HIS A 186 3.52 -4.61 -4.74
CA HIS A 186 3.32 -3.67 -3.63
C HIS A 186 2.18 -2.70 -3.97
N GLY A 187 1.13 -2.68 -3.15
CA GLY A 187 -0.09 -1.91 -3.45
C GLY A 187 -0.22 -0.53 -2.78
N ASP A 188 0.87 0.08 -2.31
CA ASP A 188 0.81 1.34 -1.54
C ASP A 188 2.12 2.13 -1.64
N LEU A 189 2.68 2.27 -2.85
CA LEU A 189 4.00 2.88 -3.04
C LEU A 189 3.98 4.41 -2.95
N TYR A 190 2.87 5.08 -3.33
CA TYR A 190 2.85 6.55 -3.47
C TYR A 190 3.20 7.29 -2.18
N GLY A 191 2.66 6.85 -1.04
CA GLY A 191 2.93 7.46 0.27
C GLY A 191 4.13 6.88 1.04
N THR A 192 4.74 5.80 0.53
CA THR A 192 5.76 5.01 1.26
C THR A 192 7.14 5.05 0.62
N VAL A 193 7.25 5.56 -0.60
CA VAL A 193 8.54 5.82 -1.24
C VAL A 193 9.18 7.09 -0.67
N LEU A 194 10.43 6.97 -0.23
CA LEU A 194 11.21 8.02 0.41
C LEU A 194 12.33 8.53 -0.50
N PHE A 195 12.39 9.83 -0.71
CA PHE A 195 13.44 10.50 -1.47
C PHE A 195 14.39 11.24 -0.55
N ALA A 196 15.69 11.17 -0.87
CA ALA A 196 16.77 11.80 -0.10
C ALA A 196 17.77 12.42 -1.09
N GLY A 197 17.43 13.60 -1.61
CA GLY A 197 18.22 14.27 -2.64
C GLY A 197 18.37 13.39 -3.89
N ALA A 198 19.62 13.19 -4.33
CA ALA A 198 19.95 12.39 -5.49
C ALA A 198 20.10 10.87 -5.20
N ALA A 199 19.89 10.44 -3.96
CA ALA A 199 19.93 9.02 -3.63
C ALA A 199 18.78 8.25 -4.32
N ALA A 200 18.98 6.96 -4.56
CA ALA A 200 17.93 6.06 -5.04
C ALA A 200 16.66 6.14 -4.15
N PRO A 201 15.45 5.92 -4.71
CA PRO A 201 14.23 5.87 -3.91
C PRO A 201 14.31 4.83 -2.79
N GLY A 202 13.82 5.18 -1.61
CA GLY A 202 13.77 4.32 -0.44
C GLY A 202 12.40 3.71 -0.25
N ILE A 203 12.33 2.46 0.21
CA ILE A 203 11.07 1.77 0.51
C ILE A 203 11.19 1.18 1.91
N THR A 204 10.23 1.50 2.77
CA THR A 204 10.24 1.13 4.19
C THR A 204 9.68 -0.27 4.44
N ASP A 205 8.71 -0.71 3.65
CA ASP A 205 8.11 -2.03 3.77
C ASP A 205 7.53 -2.55 2.45
N ILE A 206 7.00 -3.77 2.43
CA ILE A 206 6.24 -4.31 1.29
C ILE A 206 4.81 -4.57 1.74
N THR A 207 3.84 -3.90 1.11
CA THR A 207 2.39 -4.17 1.28
C THR A 207 1.90 -5.11 0.17
N PRO A 208 1.82 -6.43 0.42
CA PRO A 208 1.70 -7.41 -0.65
C PRO A 208 0.27 -7.58 -1.19
N TYR A 209 0.18 -7.67 -2.51
CA TYR A 209 -1.00 -8.09 -3.27
C TYR A 209 -0.60 -9.09 -4.36
N TRP A 210 -1.58 -9.84 -4.88
CA TRP A 210 -1.37 -10.81 -5.96
C TRP A 210 -2.09 -10.37 -7.24
N ARG A 211 -1.46 -9.48 -8.03
CA ARG A 211 -2.06 -8.78 -9.17
C ARG A 211 -1.03 -8.55 -10.29
N PRO A 212 -1.44 -8.16 -11.51
CA PRO A 212 -0.49 -7.75 -12.54
C PRO A 212 0.40 -6.59 -12.07
N ALA A 213 1.68 -6.58 -12.46
CA ALA A 213 2.62 -5.52 -12.07
C ALA A 213 2.13 -4.12 -12.46
N SER A 214 1.56 -3.98 -13.66
CA SER A 214 1.01 -2.71 -14.15
C SER A 214 -0.17 -2.20 -13.31
N TRP A 215 -0.87 -3.06 -12.56
CA TRP A 215 -1.90 -2.60 -11.61
C TRP A 215 -1.30 -1.79 -10.47
N ALA A 216 -0.16 -2.22 -9.92
CA ALA A 216 0.46 -1.50 -8.81
C ALA A 216 1.07 -0.16 -9.25
N ALA A 217 1.61 -0.08 -10.46
CA ALA A 217 1.92 1.20 -11.11
C ALA A 217 0.65 2.06 -11.29
N GLY A 218 -0.48 1.43 -11.65
CA GLY A 218 -1.77 2.10 -11.75
C GLY A 218 -2.26 2.69 -10.42
N VAL A 219 -2.02 2.01 -9.29
CA VAL A 219 -2.31 2.54 -7.95
C VAL A 219 -1.50 3.81 -7.69
N VAL A 220 -0.20 3.81 -8.00
CA VAL A 220 0.64 5.01 -7.88
C VAL A 220 0.07 6.19 -8.68
N VAL A 221 -0.34 5.96 -9.93
CA VAL A 221 -0.88 7.02 -10.79
C VAL A 221 -2.25 7.51 -10.30
N VAL A 222 -3.12 6.61 -9.86
CA VAL A 222 -4.42 7.00 -9.28
C VAL A 222 -4.23 7.87 -8.04
N ASP A 223 -3.31 7.49 -7.15
CA ASP A 223 -3.00 8.25 -5.93
C ASP A 223 -2.44 9.63 -6.27
N ALA A 224 -1.50 9.68 -7.21
CA ALA A 224 -0.88 10.91 -7.68
C ALA A 224 -1.91 11.89 -8.26
N LEU A 225 -2.86 11.40 -9.05
CA LEU A 225 -3.93 12.22 -9.64
C LEU A 225 -4.99 12.64 -8.63
N SER A 226 -5.30 11.78 -7.65
CA SER A 226 -6.40 12.03 -6.71
C SER A 226 -6.01 12.96 -5.56
N TRP A 227 -4.78 12.90 -5.05
CA TRP A 227 -4.36 13.75 -3.92
C TRP A 227 -2.89 14.16 -3.99
N GLY A 228 -2.21 13.85 -5.10
CA GLY A 228 -0.80 14.10 -5.29
C GLY A 228 -0.46 15.29 -6.18
N GLU A 229 -1.47 16.03 -6.65
CA GLU A 229 -1.34 17.18 -7.56
C GLU A 229 -0.64 16.87 -8.90
N ALA A 230 -0.61 15.60 -9.30
CA ALA A 230 -0.02 15.20 -10.58
C ALA A 230 -0.80 15.75 -11.78
N ASP A 231 -0.08 16.04 -12.86
CA ASP A 231 -0.67 16.40 -14.14
C ASP A 231 -1.33 15.19 -14.84
N ASP A 232 -2.34 15.45 -15.67
CA ASP A 232 -3.09 14.40 -16.36
C ASP A 232 -2.22 13.62 -17.37
N GLY A 233 -1.14 14.25 -17.86
CA GLY A 233 -0.17 13.63 -18.74
C GLY A 233 0.56 12.45 -18.11
N LEU A 234 0.53 12.28 -16.78
CA LEU A 234 1.07 11.10 -16.10
C LEU A 234 0.44 9.80 -16.61
N ILE A 235 -0.82 9.83 -17.02
CA ILE A 235 -1.51 8.67 -17.63
C ILE A 235 -0.84 8.28 -18.96
N GLU A 236 -0.57 9.27 -19.81
CA GLU A 236 -0.03 9.07 -21.16
C GLU A 236 1.44 8.64 -21.12
N ARG A 237 2.25 9.18 -20.20
CA ARG A 237 3.67 8.85 -20.05
C ARG A 237 3.93 7.36 -19.82
N TRP A 238 2.97 6.66 -19.21
CA TRP A 238 3.07 5.24 -18.86
C TRP A 238 2.11 4.35 -19.66
N ASN A 239 1.59 4.83 -20.79
CA ASN A 239 0.60 4.12 -21.60
C ASN A 239 1.08 2.78 -22.18
N ALA A 240 2.39 2.58 -22.26
CA ALA A 240 3.01 1.36 -22.75
C ALA A 240 2.90 0.17 -21.76
N LEU A 241 2.50 0.42 -20.51
CA LEU A 241 2.32 -0.64 -19.54
C LEU A 241 1.20 -1.61 -19.96
N PRO A 242 1.34 -2.93 -19.68
CA PRO A 242 0.35 -3.92 -20.11
C PRO A 242 -1.06 -3.64 -19.60
N GLU A 243 -2.02 -3.65 -20.52
CA GLU A 243 -3.46 -3.46 -20.25
C GLU A 243 -3.77 -2.17 -19.46
N TRP A 244 -2.98 -1.12 -19.68
CA TRP A 244 -2.94 0.08 -18.85
C TRP A 244 -4.29 0.72 -18.50
N PRO A 245 -5.22 0.99 -19.45
CA PRO A 245 -6.53 1.54 -19.09
C PRO A 245 -7.31 0.66 -18.11
N GLN A 246 -7.22 -0.66 -18.27
CA GLN A 246 -7.89 -1.63 -17.39
C GLN A 246 -7.18 -1.77 -16.03
N MET A 247 -5.89 -1.47 -15.95
CA MET A 247 -5.14 -1.42 -14.69
C MET A 247 -5.50 -0.17 -13.89
N LEU A 248 -5.55 1.00 -14.54
CA LEU A 248 -5.98 2.26 -13.93
C LEU A 248 -7.43 2.18 -13.42
N LEU A 249 -8.34 1.61 -14.22
CA LEU A 249 -9.72 1.38 -13.80
C LEU A 249 -9.83 0.55 -12.51
N ARG A 250 -9.02 -0.51 -12.40
CA ARG A 250 -9.02 -1.38 -11.21
C ARG A 250 -8.34 -0.74 -10.01
N ALA A 251 -7.26 -0.01 -10.22
CA ALA A 251 -6.62 0.79 -9.19
C ALA A 251 -7.57 1.86 -8.62
N LEU A 252 -8.35 2.51 -9.49
CA LEU A 252 -9.35 3.48 -9.08
C LEU A 252 -10.50 2.84 -8.29
N ILE A 253 -11.05 1.70 -8.75
CA ILE A 253 -12.07 0.97 -8.00
C ILE A 253 -11.53 0.54 -6.63
N PHE A 254 -10.27 0.10 -6.55
CA PHE A 254 -9.61 -0.22 -5.29
C PHE A 254 -9.59 0.99 -4.34
N ARG A 255 -9.13 2.16 -4.79
CA ARG A 255 -9.08 3.37 -3.94
C ARG A 255 -10.48 3.90 -3.58
N LEU A 256 -11.46 3.84 -4.47
CA LEU A 256 -12.86 4.16 -4.15
C LEU A 256 -13.43 3.21 -3.09
N ALA A 257 -13.10 1.93 -3.16
CA ALA A 257 -13.55 0.96 -2.17
C ALA A 257 -12.86 1.18 -0.81
N VAL A 258 -11.56 1.49 -0.79
CA VAL A 258 -10.90 1.93 0.46
C VAL A 258 -11.59 3.18 1.01
N HIS A 259 -11.85 4.18 0.17
CA HIS A 259 -12.53 5.40 0.58
C HIS A 259 -13.90 5.12 1.22
N ALA A 260 -14.72 4.28 0.57
CA ALA A 260 -16.05 3.92 1.06
C ALA A 260 -16.04 3.09 2.35
N LEU A 261 -15.03 2.24 2.54
CA LEU A 261 -15.04 1.22 3.59
C LEU A 261 -14.22 1.60 4.83
N HIS A 262 -13.14 2.37 4.66
CA HIS A 262 -12.13 2.56 5.70
C HIS A 262 -12.51 3.68 6.69
N PRO A 263 -12.42 3.44 8.01
CA PRO A 263 -12.87 4.39 9.04
C PRO A 263 -12.04 5.69 9.12
N ARG A 264 -10.84 5.70 8.53
CA ARG A 264 -9.98 6.90 8.45
C ARG A 264 -10.13 7.68 7.15
N SER A 265 -11.01 7.26 6.24
CA SER A 265 -11.30 8.02 5.02
C SER A 265 -11.98 9.33 5.37
N THR A 266 -11.69 10.38 4.60
CA THR A 266 -12.24 11.72 4.82
C THR A 266 -12.93 12.23 3.57
N ALA A 267 -13.93 13.09 3.74
CA ALA A 267 -14.73 13.61 2.63
C ALA A 267 -13.90 14.41 1.60
N GLU A 268 -12.77 14.98 2.03
CA GLU A 268 -11.84 15.74 1.19
C GLU A 268 -11.12 14.88 0.15
N ALA A 269 -11.05 13.56 0.33
CA ALA A 269 -10.44 12.66 -0.64
C ALA A 269 -11.35 12.39 -1.86
N PHE A 270 -12.68 12.48 -1.70
CA PHE A 270 -13.63 12.13 -2.75
C PHE A 270 -13.52 13.01 -4.02
N PRO A 271 -13.41 14.35 -3.96
CA PRO A 271 -13.29 15.19 -5.16
C PRO A 271 -12.15 14.77 -6.09
N GLY A 272 -11.00 14.43 -5.52
CA GLY A 272 -9.85 13.91 -6.25
C GLY A 272 -10.11 12.56 -6.92
N LEU A 273 -10.74 11.63 -6.21
CA LEU A 273 -11.15 10.34 -6.78
C LEU A 273 -12.17 10.50 -7.91
N ALA A 274 -13.14 11.41 -7.77
CA ALA A 274 -14.14 11.70 -8.78
C ALA A 274 -13.52 12.33 -10.04
N ARG A 275 -12.55 13.25 -9.88
CA ARG A 275 -11.76 13.81 -10.99
C ARG A 275 -10.98 12.71 -11.71
N THR A 276 -10.25 11.87 -10.98
CA THR A 276 -9.50 10.75 -11.55
C THR A 276 -10.43 9.79 -12.30
N ALA A 277 -11.65 9.54 -11.82
CA ALA A 277 -12.64 8.75 -12.53
C ALA A 277 -13.04 9.33 -13.88
N ALA A 278 -13.17 10.64 -14.00
CA ALA A 278 -13.44 11.29 -15.28
C ALA A 278 -12.29 11.05 -16.26
N LEU A 279 -11.04 11.20 -15.82
CA LEU A 279 -9.85 10.97 -16.66
C LEU A 279 -9.71 9.52 -17.11
N VAL A 280 -9.87 8.57 -16.19
CA VAL A 280 -9.79 7.14 -16.51
C VAL A 280 -10.87 6.73 -17.50
N ARG A 281 -12.07 7.33 -17.45
CA ARG A 281 -13.14 7.07 -18.43
C ARG A 281 -12.79 7.50 -19.85
N LEU A 282 -11.96 8.53 -20.02
CA LEU A 282 -11.59 9.04 -21.35
C LEU A 282 -10.69 8.07 -22.14
N ILE A 283 -10.04 7.13 -21.46
CA ILE A 283 -9.05 6.22 -22.06
C ILE A 283 -9.53 4.76 -22.18
N LEU A 284 -10.78 4.44 -21.82
CA LEU A 284 -11.36 3.08 -21.81
C LEU A 284 -12.04 2.71 -23.13
#